data_AF-A0A2K2A2J9-F1
#
_entry.id   AF-A0A2K2A2J9-F1
#
_cell.length_a   1.000
_cell.length_b   1.000
_cell.length_c   1.000
_cell.angle_alpha   90.00
_cell.angle_beta   90.00
_cell.angle_gamma   90.00
#
_symmetry.space_group_name_H-M   'P 1'
#
loop_
_entity.id
_entity.type
_entity.pdbx_description
1 polymer ?
#
loop_
_entity_poly.entity_id
_entity_poly.type
_entity_poly.pdbx_seq_one_letter_code
_entity_poly.pdbx_strand_id
1 'polypeptide(L)'
;MDIVSPLIGMVHSLCISAAARLSYVVNVDQRIDSLSTALNELKDKRDDLKRKVERAEVEGLTCTSQVKGWLQRVEDIEAESVRYCRVCVKHCVVN
;
A
#
# COMPACT_ATOMS: atom_id res chain seq x y z
N MET A 1 -39.12 34.09 -15.98
CA MET A 1 -37.74 33.64 -16.27
C MET A 1 -37.21 32.99 -15.01
N ASP A 2 -37.06 31.67 -15.05
CA ASP A 2 -36.78 30.84 -13.87
C ASP A 2 -35.30 30.90 -13.50
N ILE A 3 -34.98 31.82 -12.57
CA ILE A 3 -33.65 32.06 -11.99
C ILE A 3 -33.02 30.79 -11.38
N VAL A 4 -33.82 29.77 -11.11
CA VAL A 4 -33.43 28.50 -10.50
C VAL A 4 -32.73 27.54 -11.47
N SER A 5 -32.99 27.60 -12.79
CA SER A 5 -32.39 26.66 -13.75
C SER A 5 -30.87 26.75 -13.87
N PRO A 6 -30.24 27.95 -13.91
CA PRO A 6 -28.79 28.08 -13.87
C PRO A 6 -28.18 27.61 -12.53
N LEU A 7 -28.86 27.85 -11.41
CA LEU A 7 -28.41 27.44 -10.08
C LEU A 7 -28.38 25.91 -9.93
N ILE A 8 -29.41 25.23 -10.45
CA ILE A 8 -29.48 23.76 -10.47
C ILE A 8 -28.31 23.18 -11.29
N GLY A 9 -28.01 23.77 -12.45
CA GLY A 9 -26.87 23.35 -13.28
C GLY A 9 -25.52 23.50 -12.58
N MET A 10 -25.32 24.62 -11.86
CA MET A 10 -24.09 24.85 -11.08
C MET A 10 -23.94 23.88 -9.92
N VAL A 11 -25.02 23.65 -9.15
CA VAL A 11 -25.01 22.69 -8.04
C VAL A 11 -24.75 21.27 -8.54
N HIS A 12 -25.39 20.87 -9.64
CA HIS A 12 -25.18 19.55 -10.24
C HIS A 12 -23.72 19.33 -10.69
N SER A 13 -23.12 20.33 -11.33
CA SER A 13 -21.71 20.29 -11.74
C SER A 13 -20.75 20.18 -10.55
N LEU A 14 -21.04 20.89 -9.47
CA LEU A 14 -20.24 20.83 -8.24
C LEU A 14 -20.35 19.45 -7.56
N CYS A 15 -21.56 18.88 -7.49
CA CYS A 15 -21.80 17.56 -6.93
C CYS A 15 -21.08 16.46 -7.70
N ILE A 16 -21.11 16.48 -9.03
CA ILE A 16 -20.35 15.50 -9.86
C ILE A 16 -18.86 15.63 -9.60
N SER A 17 -18.35 16.86 -9.56
CA SER A 17 -16.92 17.11 -9.33
C SER A 17 -16.49 16.65 -7.93
N ALA A 18 -17.32 16.88 -6.91
CA ALA A 18 -17.09 16.40 -5.56
C ALA A 18 -17.14 14.87 -5.49
N ALA A 19 -18.13 14.24 -6.12
CA ALA A 19 -18.26 12.79 -6.19
C ALA A 19 -17.05 12.13 -6.88
N ALA A 20 -16.55 12.72 -7.97
CA ALA A 20 -15.36 12.23 -8.66
C ALA A 20 -14.11 12.31 -7.77
N ARG A 21 -13.92 13.42 -7.03
CA ARG A 21 -12.81 13.56 -6.08
C ARG A 21 -12.92 12.56 -4.92
N LEU A 22 -14.11 12.41 -4.33
CA LEU A 22 -14.34 11.45 -3.25
C LEU A 22 -14.10 10.02 -3.72
N SER A 23 -14.60 9.64 -4.90
CA SER A 23 -14.37 8.33 -5.50
C SER A 23 -12.88 8.06 -5.74
N TYR A 24 -12.13 9.06 -6.23
CA TYR A 24 -10.67 8.95 -6.38
C TYR A 24 -9.98 8.69 -5.04
N VAL A 25 -10.33 9.45 -3.99
CA VAL A 25 -9.76 9.29 -2.65
C VAL A 25 -10.07 7.90 -2.09
N VAL A 26 -11.33 7.45 -2.15
CA VAL A 26 -11.74 6.12 -1.66
C VAL A 26 -11.01 5.00 -2.41
N ASN A 27 -10.87 5.11 -3.73
CA ASN A 27 -10.16 4.11 -4.52
C ASN A 27 -8.65 4.08 -4.20
N VAL A 28 -8.04 5.23 -3.91
CA VAL A 28 -6.64 5.28 -3.46
C VAL A 28 -6.49 4.64 -2.08
N ASP A 29 -7.40 4.92 -1.15
CA ASP A 29 -7.41 4.35 0.21
C ASP A 29 -7.53 2.82 0.17
N GLN A 30 -8.50 2.29 -0.58
CA GLN A 30 -8.67 0.85 -0.79
C GLN A 30 -7.42 0.18 -1.39
N ARG A 31 -6.71 0.86 -2.30
CA ARG A 31 -5.46 0.35 -2.87
C ARG A 31 -4.32 0.34 -1.86
N ILE A 32 -4.27 1.32 -0.96
CA ILE A 32 -3.29 1.38 0.13
C ILE A 32 -3.55 0.25 1.14
N ASP A 33 -4.81 -0.02 1.48
CA ASP A 33 -5.20 -1.12 2.37
C ASP A 33 -4.86 -2.49 1.78
N SER A 34 -5.15 -2.68 0.49
CA SER A 34 -4.78 -3.90 -0.23
C SER A 34 -3.27 -4.10 -0.27
N LEU A 35 -2.50 -3.04 -0.55
CA LEU A 35 -1.04 -3.08 -0.53
C LEU A 35 -0.49 -3.38 0.86
N SER A 36 -1.07 -2.78 1.90
CA SER A 36 -0.67 -3.03 3.30
C SER A 36 -0.92 -4.48 3.70
N THR A 37 -2.05 -5.05 3.29
CA THR A 37 -2.37 -6.46 3.51
C THR A 37 -1.36 -7.36 2.80
N ALA A 38 -1.07 -7.11 1.53
CA ALA A 38 -0.10 -7.88 0.76
C ALA A 38 1.32 -7.81 1.35
N LEU A 39 1.73 -6.64 1.89
CA LEU A 39 3.01 -6.48 2.58
C LEU A 39 3.08 -7.28 3.88
N ASN A 40 1.98 -7.36 4.65
CA ASN A 40 1.93 -8.19 5.85
C ASN A 40 2.04 -9.68 5.51
N GLU A 41 1.33 -10.16 4.48
CA GLU A 41 1.48 -11.55 4.02
C GLU A 41 2.89 -11.86 3.53
N LEU A 42 3.56 -10.89 2.88
CA LEU A 42 4.93 -11.04 2.41
C LEU A 42 5.92 -11.13 3.59
N LYS A 43 5.71 -10.31 4.63
CA LYS A 43 6.45 -10.37 5.91
C LYS A 43 6.34 -11.74 6.57
N ASP A 44 5.12 -12.25 6.69
CA ASP A 44 4.86 -13.55 7.32
C ASP A 44 5.60 -14.67 6.56
N LYS A 45 5.51 -14.67 5.22
CA LYS A 45 6.21 -15.64 4.36
C LYS A 45 7.73 -15.53 4.49
N ARG A 46 8.28 -14.31 4.57
CA ARG A 46 9.71 -14.09 4.78
C ARG A 46 10.15 -14.63 6.13
N ASP A 47 9.42 -14.32 7.20
CA ASP A 47 9.76 -14.76 8.55
C ASP A 47 9.73 -16.30 8.67
N ASP A 48 8.73 -16.93 8.07
CA ASP A 48 8.65 -18.39 8.01
C ASP A 48 9.80 -19.02 7.23
N LEU A 49 10.16 -18.44 6.08
CA LEU A 49 11.31 -18.91 5.31
C LEU A 49 12.61 -18.69 6.06
N LYS A 50 12.79 -17.56 6.74
CA LYS A 50 13.96 -17.27 7.56
C LYS A 50 14.14 -18.31 8.67
N ARG A 51 13.08 -18.65 9.40
CA ARG A 51 13.11 -19.73 10.41
C ARG A 51 13.46 -21.09 9.80
N LYS A 52 12.96 -21.40 8.59
CA LYS A 52 13.31 -22.65 7.89
C LYS A 52 14.78 -22.67 7.49
N VAL A 53 15.32 -21.55 7.01
CA VAL A 53 16.73 -21.41 6.67
C VAL A 53 17.60 -21.58 7.92
N GLU A 54 17.26 -20.90 9.01
CA GLU A 54 17.99 -21.00 10.28
C GLU A 54 18.03 -22.45 10.80
N ARG A 55 16.90 -23.18 10.74
CA ARG A 55 16.88 -24.60 11.11
C ARG A 55 17.75 -25.46 10.19
N ALA A 56 17.67 -25.25 8.88
CA ALA A 56 18.47 -25.99 7.92
C ALA A 56 19.98 -25.73 8.12
N GLU A 57 20.38 -24.49 8.41
CA GLU A 57 21.76 -24.13 8.69
C GLU A 57 22.27 -24.76 9.99
N VAL A 58 21.44 -24.86 11.03
CA VAL A 58 21.75 -25.62 12.25
C VAL A 58 21.94 -27.11 11.97
N GLU A 59 21.19 -27.67 11.02
CA GLU A 59 21.34 -29.05 10.55
C GLU A 59 22.53 -29.24 9.59
N GLY A 60 23.32 -28.19 9.33
CA GLY A 60 24.49 -28.22 8.45
C GLY A 60 24.17 -28.11 6.95
N LEU A 61 22.92 -27.85 6.60
CA LEU A 61 22.48 -27.66 5.22
C LEU A 61 22.65 -26.19 4.83
N THR A 62 23.18 -25.93 3.64
CA THR A 62 23.34 -24.57 3.13
C THR A 62 22.16 -24.16 2.27
N CYS A 63 21.59 -22.99 2.54
CA CYS A 63 20.51 -22.44 1.75
C CYS A 63 20.99 -21.97 0.35
N THR A 64 20.13 -22.11 -0.67
CA THR A 64 20.47 -21.74 -2.04
C THR A 64 20.61 -20.22 -2.21
N SER A 65 21.44 -19.80 -3.17
CA SER A 65 21.61 -18.38 -3.52
C SER A 65 20.30 -17.72 -3.95
N GLN A 66 19.37 -18.47 -4.55
CA GLN A 66 18.05 -17.96 -4.94
C GLN A 66 17.20 -17.57 -3.72
N VAL A 67 17.18 -18.41 -2.68
CA VAL A 67 16.42 -18.13 -1.46
C VAL A 67 17.05 -16.96 -0.69
N LYS A 68 18.38 -16.92 -0.58
CA LYS A 68 19.09 -15.77 0.02
C LYS A 68 18.79 -14.48 -0.72
N GLY A 69 18.85 -14.50 -2.05
CA GLY A 69 18.52 -13.33 -2.87
C GLY A 69 17.05 -12.92 -2.77
N TRP A 70 16.12 -13.87 -2.62
CA TRP A 70 14.71 -13.55 -2.42
C TRP A 70 14.47 -12.88 -1.05
N LEU A 71 15.07 -13.41 0.03
CA LEU A 71 14.98 -12.82 1.36
C LEU A 71 15.47 -11.37 1.37
N GLN A 72 16.63 -11.11 0.75
CA GLN A 72 17.19 -9.75 0.65
C GLN A 72 16.23 -8.79 -0.07
N ARG A 73 15.69 -9.20 -1.23
CA ARG A 73 14.75 -8.34 -1.99
C ARG A 73 13.49 -8.03 -1.19
N VAL A 74 12.98 -8.99 -0.42
CA VAL A 74 11.80 -8.76 0.43
C VAL A 74 12.13 -7.80 1.58
N GLU A 75 13.28 -7.94 2.23
CA GLU A 75 13.74 -6.99 3.24
C GLU A 75 13.88 -5.56 2.66
N ASP A 76 14.39 -5.42 1.44
CA ASP A 76 14.51 -4.13 0.75
C ASP A 76 13.13 -3.50 0.47
N ILE A 77 12.18 -4.29 -0.04
CA ILE A 77 10.79 -3.85 -0.31
C ILE A 77 10.10 -3.37 0.97
N GLU A 78 10.30 -4.07 2.08
CA GLU A 78 9.72 -3.66 3.36
C GLU A 78 10.33 -2.36 3.89
N ALA A 79 11.65 -2.22 3.81
CA ALA A 79 12.34 -1.00 4.21
C ALA A 79 11.87 0.20 3.37
N GLU A 80 11.63 -0.01 2.08
CA GLU A 80 11.08 1.01 1.19
C GLU A 80 9.62 1.34 1.51
N SER A 81 8.80 0.34 1.81
CA SER A 81 7.39 0.51 2.19
C SER A 81 7.23 1.34 3.47
N VAL A 82 8.09 1.12 4.47
CA VAL A 82 8.14 1.94 5.69
C VAL A 82 8.51 3.40 5.39
N ARG A 83 9.42 3.64 4.42
CA ARG A 83 9.75 5.00 3.97
C ARG A 83 8.54 5.67 3.30
N TYR A 84 7.85 5.01 2.39
CA TYR A 84 6.68 5.58 1.71
C TYR A 84 5.54 5.87 2.69
N CYS A 85 5.23 4.96 3.63
CA CYS A 85 4.19 5.19 4.62
C CYS A 85 4.49 6.43 5.48
N ARG A 86 5.75 6.66 5.86
CA ARG A 86 6.17 7.87 6.59
C ARG A 86 6.02 9.16 5.77
N VAL A 87 6.17 9.10 4.45
CA VAL A 87 5.98 10.25 3.54
C VAL A 87 4.49 10.52 3.32
N CYS A 88 3.68 9.48 3.08
CA CYS A 88 2.23 9.61 2.87
C CYS A 88 1.52 10.15 4.12
N VAL A 89 1.86 9.67 5.32
CA VAL A 89 1.28 10.19 6.59
C VAL A 89 1.64 11.66 6.79
N LYS A 90 2.88 12.08 6.47
CA LYS A 90 3.27 13.49 6.55
C LYS A 90 2.52 14.37 5.55
N HIS A 91 2.17 13.86 4.38
CA HIS A 91 1.44 14.65 3.37
C HIS A 91 -0.06 14.75 3.69
N CYS A 92 -0.67 13.72 4.29
CA CYS A 92 -2.09 13.73 4.70
C CYS A 92 -2.36 14.55 5.97
N VAL A 93 -1.40 14.73 6.88
CA VAL A 93 -1.60 15.53 8.12
C VAL A 93 -1.44 17.04 7.87
N VAL A 94 -0.87 17.43 6.72
CA VAL A 94 -0.49 18.83 6.42
C VAL A 94 -1.41 19.49 5.37
N ASN A 95 -2.44 18.81 4.87
CA ASN A 95 -3.51 19.39 4.05
C ASN A 95 -4.89 19.22 4.70
#